data_AF-A0A852ZI94-F1
#
_entry.id   AF-A0A852ZI94-F1
#
_cell.length_a   1.000
_cell.length_b   1.000
_cell.length_c   1.000
_cell.angle_alpha   90.00
_cell.angle_beta   90.00
_cell.angle_gamma   90.00
#
_symmetry.space_group_name_H-M   'P 1'
#
loop_
_entity.id
_entity.type
_entity.pdbx_description
1 polymer ?
#
loop_
_entity_poly.entity_id
_entity_poly.type
_entity_poly.pdbx_seq_one_letter_code
_entity_poly.pdbx_strand_id
1 'polypeptide(L)'
;MSKRKNKKRGRRMDSLVWATTGALVAASLTRELRRPPAERTWQGRIVGVPYDYRLPSVEKVRSAWWAPEDRRLFMPKVFGVGWDVNFGRVVTLGRQKLAERKERQSVGGTSS
;
A
#
# COMPACT_ATOMS: atom_id res chain seq x y z
N MET A 1 16.47 -34.44 -15.95
CA MET A 1 17.47 -33.36 -15.83
C MET A 1 16.83 -32.15 -15.15
N SER A 2 17.10 -31.91 -13.86
CA SER A 2 16.36 -30.94 -13.03
C SER A 2 17.07 -29.58 -12.98
N LYS A 3 16.40 -28.51 -13.44
CA LYS A 3 16.88 -27.13 -13.29
C LYS A 3 16.59 -26.64 -11.87
N ARG A 4 17.57 -26.74 -10.97
CA ARG A 4 17.59 -25.99 -9.70
C ARG A 4 17.65 -24.49 -10.02
N LYS A 5 16.50 -23.80 -9.99
CA LYS A 5 16.47 -22.33 -10.09
C LYS A 5 17.05 -21.73 -8.81
N ASN A 6 18.02 -20.84 -9.00
CA ASN A 6 18.89 -20.29 -7.98
C ASN A 6 18.14 -19.37 -6.99
N LYS A 7 17.83 -19.89 -5.80
CA LYS A 7 17.06 -19.24 -4.72
C LYS A 7 17.82 -18.12 -3.98
N LYS A 8 19.10 -17.89 -4.30
CA LYS A 8 19.99 -16.96 -3.55
C LYS A 8 19.74 -15.47 -3.84
N ARG A 9 19.17 -15.10 -5.00
CA ARG A 9 19.02 -13.69 -5.41
C ARG A 9 17.84 -12.97 -4.70
N GLY A 10 16.76 -13.69 -4.40
CA GLY A 10 15.61 -13.13 -3.67
C GLY A 10 15.97 -12.71 -2.25
N ARG A 11 16.75 -13.55 -1.55
CA ARG A 11 17.05 -13.37 -0.12
C ARG A 11 17.77 -12.06 0.22
N ARG A 12 18.66 -11.56 -0.65
CA ARG A 12 19.36 -10.28 -0.44
C ARG A 12 18.45 -9.07 -0.63
N MET A 13 17.51 -9.16 -1.57
CA MET A 13 16.56 -8.09 -1.84
C MET A 13 15.52 -8.01 -0.71
N ASP A 14 15.08 -9.17 -0.22
CA ASP A 14 14.21 -9.26 0.97
C ASP A 14 14.88 -8.62 2.19
N SER A 15 16.17 -8.92 2.44
CA SER A 15 16.91 -8.33 3.55
C SER A 15 17.00 -6.81 3.45
N LEU A 16 17.18 -6.24 2.26
CA LEU A 16 17.26 -4.80 2.07
C LEU A 16 15.90 -4.12 2.29
N VAL A 17 14.82 -4.73 1.82
CA VAL A 17 13.44 -4.23 2.05
C VAL A 17 13.12 -4.24 3.54
N TRP A 18 13.44 -5.32 4.24
CA TRP A 18 13.23 -5.43 5.68
C TRP A 18 14.10 -4.45 6.48
N ALA A 19 15.38 -4.28 6.10
CA ALA A 19 16.27 -3.31 6.73
C ALA A 19 15.75 -1.87 6.56
N THR A 20 15.32 -1.50 5.36
CA THR A 20 14.78 -0.17 5.06
C THR A 20 13.48 0.08 5.84
N THR A 21 12.58 -0.91 5.87
CA THR A 21 11.33 -0.83 6.63
C THR A 21 11.60 -0.67 8.12
N GLY A 22 12.51 -1.47 8.67
CA GLY A 22 12.93 -1.37 10.07
C GLY A 22 13.56 -0.01 10.41
N ALA A 23 14.40 0.52 9.53
CA ALA A 23 15.01 1.84 9.70
C ALA A 23 13.96 2.96 9.72
N LEU A 24 12.96 2.92 8.84
CA LEU A 24 11.87 3.90 8.83
C LEU A 24 11.02 3.84 10.11
N VAL A 25 10.70 2.63 10.58
CA VAL A 25 9.98 2.43 11.84
C VAL A 25 10.79 2.99 13.00
N ALA A 26 12.06 2.61 13.14
CA ALA A 26 12.94 3.09 14.20
C ALA A 26 13.09 4.62 14.18
N ALA A 27 13.28 5.22 12.99
CA ALA A 27 13.38 6.66 12.83
C ALA A 27 12.08 7.38 13.27
N SER A 28 10.91 6.83 12.92
CA SER A 28 9.63 7.42 13.29
C SER A 28 9.33 7.35 14.78
N LEU A 29 9.61 6.22 15.43
CA LEU A 29 9.44 6.07 16.87
C LEU A 29 10.43 6.96 17.62
N THR A 30 11.70 7.01 17.18
CA THR A 30 12.73 7.88 17.79
C THR A 30 12.32 9.35 17.74
N ARG A 31 11.73 9.81 16.63
CA ARG A 31 11.24 11.19 16.48
C ARG A 31 10.13 11.53 17.47
N GLU A 32 9.20 10.61 17.71
CA GLU A 32 8.10 10.83 18.67
C GLU A 32 8.58 10.69 20.12
N LEU A 33 9.45 9.73 20.42
CA LEU A 33 9.96 9.51 21.79
C LEU A 33 10.86 10.64 22.29
N ARG A 34 11.61 11.30 21.39
CA ARG A 34 12.43 12.48 21.71
C ARG A 34 11.61 13.73 22.06
N ARG A 35 10.33 13.77 21.72
CA ARG A 35 9.45 14.87 22.12
C ARG A 35 8.99 14.70 23.57
N PRO A 36 8.76 15.81 24.29
CA PRO A 36 8.05 15.78 25.57
C PRO A 36 6.75 14.98 25.42
N PRO A 37 6.34 14.16 26.41
CA PRO A 37 5.13 13.34 26.30
C PRO A 37 3.87 14.10 25.86
N ALA A 38 3.73 15.36 26.28
CA ALA A 38 2.61 16.24 25.93
C ALA A 38 2.58 16.69 24.46
N GLU A 39 3.70 16.62 23.75
CA GLU A 39 3.84 17.07 22.34
C GLU A 39 3.90 15.91 21.34
N ARG A 40 3.74 14.67 21.81
CA ARG A 40 3.77 13.47 20.96
C ARG A 40 2.50 13.38 20.13
N THR A 41 2.68 13.32 18.81
CA THR A 41 1.56 13.24 17.86
C THR A 41 1.26 11.81 17.46
N TRP A 42 2.28 10.93 17.50
CA TRP A 42 2.19 9.54 17.03
C TRP A 42 1.72 9.38 15.58
N GLN A 43 1.78 10.45 14.78
CA GLN A 43 1.40 10.49 13.37
C GLN A 43 2.27 11.48 12.62
N GLY A 44 2.50 11.27 11.32
CA GLY A 44 3.25 12.21 10.50
C GLY A 44 3.76 11.62 9.18
N ARG A 45 4.83 12.21 8.64
CA ARG A 45 5.54 11.74 7.46
C ARG A 45 7.05 11.79 7.67
N ILE A 46 7.78 10.82 7.14
CA ILE A 46 9.24 10.74 7.14
C ILE A 46 9.71 10.41 5.74
N VAL A 47 10.49 11.31 5.14
CA VAL A 47 10.98 11.15 3.75
C VAL A 47 9.83 10.83 2.79
N GLY A 48 8.69 11.52 2.95
CA GLY A 48 7.47 11.29 2.17
C GLY A 48 6.63 10.07 2.57
N VAL A 49 7.13 9.18 3.43
CA VAL A 49 6.41 7.99 3.91
C VAL A 49 5.51 8.34 5.10
N PRO A 50 4.18 8.13 5.03
CA PRO A 50 3.28 8.40 6.14
C PRO A 50 3.45 7.38 7.27
N TYR A 51 3.19 7.82 8.50
CA TYR A 51 3.06 6.93 9.66
C TYR A 51 1.92 7.38 10.58
N ASP A 52 1.27 6.42 11.22
CA ASP A 52 0.25 6.64 12.25
C ASP A 52 0.27 5.47 13.24
N TYR A 53 0.52 5.74 14.52
CA TYR A 53 0.61 4.73 15.59
C TYR A 53 -0.59 4.81 16.55
N ARG A 54 -1.62 5.58 16.22
CA ARG A 54 -2.86 5.61 16.99
C ARG A 54 -3.71 4.42 16.61
N LEU A 55 -4.37 3.81 17.60
CA LEU A 55 -5.32 2.73 17.34
C LEU A 55 -6.39 3.19 16.32
N PRO A 56 -6.50 2.54 15.16
CA PRO A 56 -7.44 2.95 14.14
C PRO A 56 -8.86 2.57 14.53
N SER A 57 -9.83 3.41 14.19
CA SER A 57 -11.24 3.03 14.25
C SER A 57 -11.58 2.09 13.08
N VAL A 58 -12.60 1.25 13.27
CA VAL A 58 -13.12 0.36 12.21
C VAL A 58 -13.54 1.15 10.98
N GLU A 59 -14.14 2.33 11.19
CA GLU A 59 -14.54 3.24 10.13
C GLU A 59 -13.34 3.78 9.32
N LYS A 60 -12.24 4.11 10.00
CA LYS A 60 -10.98 4.53 9.34
C LYS A 60 -10.38 3.39 8.51
N VAL A 61 -10.41 2.16 9.01
CA VAL A 61 -9.95 0.98 8.24
C VAL A 61 -10.81 0.80 6.99
N ARG A 62 -12.13 0.83 7.14
CA ARG A 62 -13.06 0.66 6.03
C ARG A 62 -12.90 1.73 4.96
N SER A 63 -12.81 2.99 5.36
CA SER A 63 -12.64 4.13 4.44
C SER A 63 -11.29 4.13 3.74
N ALA A 64 -10.21 3.68 4.39
CA ALA A 64 -8.91 3.60 3.73
C ALA A 64 -8.83 2.45 2.71
N TRP A 65 -9.42 1.29 3.03
CA TRP A 65 -9.30 0.09 2.19
C TRP A 65 -10.42 -0.03 1.15
N TRP A 66 -11.58 0.59 1.38
CA TRP A 66 -12.76 0.48 0.53
C TRP A 66 -13.40 1.84 0.22
N ALA A 67 -12.66 2.70 -0.49
CA ALA A 67 -13.15 3.99 -1.00
C ALA A 67 -13.17 3.98 -2.53
N PRO A 68 -14.17 3.33 -3.17
CA PRO A 68 -14.22 3.20 -4.63
C PRO A 68 -14.33 4.55 -5.37
N GLU A 69 -14.91 5.56 -4.72
CA GLU A 69 -15.05 6.92 -5.24
C GLU A 69 -13.75 7.74 -5.15
N ASP A 70 -12.82 7.35 -4.28
CA ASP A 70 -11.51 7.99 -4.20
C ASP A 70 -10.63 7.56 -5.38
N ARG A 71 -10.05 8.54 -6.07
CA ARG A 71 -9.18 8.30 -7.24
C ARG A 71 -7.82 7.71 -6.85
N ARG A 72 -7.42 7.80 -5.58
CA ARG A 72 -6.13 7.32 -5.07
C ARG A 72 -6.13 5.80 -4.90
N LEU A 73 -5.08 5.15 -5.43
CA LEU A 73 -4.80 3.73 -5.22
C LEU A 73 -4.12 3.44 -3.89
N PHE A 74 -3.28 4.38 -3.44
CA PHE A 74 -2.52 4.27 -2.21
C PHE A 74 -3.02 5.30 -1.21
N MET A 75 -3.47 4.82 -0.06
CA MET A 75 -3.93 5.62 1.06
C MET A 75 -2.85 5.66 2.13
N PRO A 76 -2.74 6.73 2.94
CA PRO A 76 -1.90 6.70 4.13
C PRO A 76 -2.26 5.49 5.00
N LYS A 77 -1.25 4.78 5.52
CA LYS A 77 -1.48 3.58 6.33
C LYS A 77 -2.31 3.90 7.57
N VAL A 78 -3.31 3.07 7.84
CA VAL A 78 -4.21 3.26 8.99
C VAL A 78 -3.53 3.02 10.33
N PHE A 79 -2.52 2.15 10.36
CA PHE A 79 -1.66 1.89 11.52
C PHE A 79 -0.27 1.39 11.10
N GLY A 80 0.79 2.00 11.61
CA GLY A 80 2.19 1.73 11.28
C GLY A 80 2.79 2.74 10.30
N VAL A 81 3.77 2.31 9.52
CA VAL A 81 4.51 3.14 8.53
C VAL A 81 4.23 2.67 7.11
N GLY A 82 3.96 3.60 6.20
CA GLY A 82 3.78 3.36 4.76
C GLY A 82 2.39 3.71 4.25
N TRP A 83 1.98 2.99 3.21
CA TRP A 83 0.68 3.15 2.57
C TRP A 83 -0.13 1.86 2.65
N ASP A 84 -1.45 2.01 2.58
CA ASP A 84 -2.41 0.93 2.38
C ASP A 84 -2.96 0.99 0.95
N VAL A 85 -3.51 -0.13 0.49
CA VAL A 85 -4.14 -0.24 -0.83
C VAL A 85 -5.64 0.03 -0.69
N ASN A 86 -6.16 0.92 -1.53
CA ASN A 86 -7.59 1.12 -1.69
C ASN A 86 -8.15 0.03 -2.64
N PHE A 87 -8.56 -1.10 -2.07
CA PHE A 87 -9.14 -2.22 -2.81
C PHE A 87 -10.43 -1.84 -3.53
N GLY A 88 -11.24 -0.93 -2.97
CA GLY A 88 -12.43 -0.42 -3.64
C GLY A 88 -12.10 0.19 -5.00
N ARG A 89 -11.05 1.03 -5.06
CA ARG A 89 -10.57 1.63 -6.31
C ARG A 89 -10.00 0.59 -7.29
N VAL A 90 -9.24 -0.38 -6.77
CA VAL A 90 -8.68 -1.48 -7.59
C VAL A 90 -9.79 -2.26 -8.29
N VAL A 91 -10.88 -2.60 -7.57
CA VAL A 91 -12.03 -3.31 -8.12
C VAL A 91 -12.72 -2.49 -9.21
N THR A 92 -12.95 -1.19 -8.98
CA THR A 92 -13.57 -0.30 -9.98
C THR A 92 -12.78 -0.25 -11.28
N LEU A 93 -11.45 -0.08 -11.19
CA LEU A 93 -10.58 -0.09 -12.37
C LEU A 93 -10.58 -1.44 -13.08
N GLY A 94 -10.60 -2.54 -12.32
CA GLY A 94 -10.70 -3.89 -12.88
C GLY A 94 -11.97 -4.09 -13.69
N ARG A 95 -13.12 -3.66 -13.17
CA ARG A 95 -14.43 -3.75 -13.85
C ARG A 95 -14.46 -2.94 -15.13
N GLN A 96 -13.96 -1.71 -15.12
CA GLN A 96 -13.87 -0.85 -16.31
C GLN A 96 -13.06 -1.53 -17.41
N LYS A 97 -11.87 -2.04 -17.07
CA LYS A 97 -10.99 -2.71 -18.02
C LYS A 97 -11.61 -3.99 -18.62
N LEU A 98 -12.43 -4.71 -17.85
CA LEU A 98 -13.15 -5.88 -18.34
C LEU A 98 -14.28 -5.49 -19.30
N ALA A 99 -15.04 -4.43 -18.99
CA ALA A 99 -16.09 -3.91 -19.87
C ALA A 99 -15.52 -3.49 -21.24
N GLU A 100 -14.44 -2.72 -21.25
CA GLU A 100 -13.76 -2.33 -22.49
C GLU A 100 -13.26 -3.52 -23.31
N ARG A 101 -12.79 -4.59 -22.65
CA ARG A 101 -12.34 -5.81 -23.34
C ARG A 101 -13.49 -6.51 -24.03
N LYS A 102 -14.65 -6.58 -23.38
CA LYS A 102 -15.87 -7.18 -23.94
C LYS A 102 -16.34 -6.40 -25.17
N GLU A 103 -16.34 -5.06 -25.10
CA GLU A 103 -16.71 -4.17 -26.21
C GLU A 103 -15.75 -4.30 -27.41
N ARG A 104 -14.43 -4.36 -27.16
CA ARG A 104 -13.44 -4.58 -28.22
C ARG A 104 -13.62 -5.93 -28.93
N GLN A 105 -14.00 -6.96 -28.19
CA GLN A 105 -14.24 -8.29 -28.75
C GLN A 105 -15.55 -8.37 -29.55
N SER A 106 -16.60 -7.64 -29.14
CA SER A 106 -17.86 -7.61 -29.91
C SER A 106 -17.72 -6.85 -31.23
N VAL A 107 -16.93 -5.77 -31.27
CA VAL A 107 -16.71 -4.98 -32.50
C VAL A 107 -15.80 -5.73 -33.49
N GLY A 108 -14.79 -6.47 -33.01
CA GLY A 108 -13.90 -7.26 -33.88
C GLY A 108 -14.49 -8.57 -34.42
N GLY A 109 -15.64 -9.01 -33.90
CA GLY A 109 -16.29 -10.27 -34.28
C GLY A 109 -17.36 -10.15 -35.36
N THR A 110 -17.76 -8.95 -35.78
CA THR A 110 -18.83 -8.71 -36.77
C THR A 110 -18.32 -8.54 -38.21
N SER A 111 -17.01 -8.70 -38.44
CA SER A 111 -16.34 -8.45 -39.71
C SER A 111 -15.81 -9.71 -40.41
N SER A 112 -16.42 -10.88 -40.19
CA SER A 112 -16.09 -12.14 -40.88
C SER A 112 -17.32 -12.80 -41.46
#